data_AF-A0A1M6SWE5-F1
#
_entry.id   AF-A0A1M6SWE5-F1
#
_cell.length_a   1.000
_cell.length_b   1.000
_cell.length_c   1.000
_cell.angle_alpha   90.00
_cell.angle_beta   90.00
_cell.angle_gamma   90.00
#
_symmetry.space_group_name_H-M   'P 1'
#
loop_
_entity.id
_entity.type
_entity.pdbx_description
1 polymer ?
#
loop_
_entity_poly.entity_id
_entity_poly.type
_entity_poly.pdbx_seq_one_letter_code
_entity_poly.pdbx_strand_id
1 'polypeptide(L)'
;MDYQILIGGVDLTSNLIEGSLTVNKNLNTKNSMSCSILKREEDNFSISPGQEITVVNDGEIIYGGLIQKAPHKRISKGNSKTLKIEISTMAYEQITGRRTVAGTWENTYAGVIVQSLTQTWLSTEGITVGEIDSGVLIEKYSVKAKSIKGIIDDLAEASGFQWWISMDKKLYFKVINSAEECPYNIGPGYSFTDYDDVSLDNDLSRYANKVFVLGKEINGQRVMGAAEDQVEIEKMASLYGSGVYGITVINNNITSNSEAQIVAQNILKAKLFNSKLSFKTNTSGFKPGQIIKVQLSEFEELKTEKTFIIESVRAVDVRTKLKFFISARSFTSETTYGEQKDWTDAFKNFVNKDDENKGDNYIDLNFNAEFLRAPYGPAIEFEFEEVSAGSSGYAFPPSVSVGLQYDPLIPHDGSLPYNYSITPFVSLVSHEVSGILYYRGFKVHWIGDNVPESIPNTYVSAIAMIRK
;
A
#
# COMPACT_ATOMS: atom_id res chain seq x y z
N MET A 1 -13.68 22.51 -15.39
CA MET A 1 -12.71 21.66 -14.68
C MET A 1 -11.82 21.05 -15.74
N ASP A 2 -10.52 20.95 -15.49
CA ASP A 2 -9.53 20.44 -16.46
C ASP A 2 -9.50 18.89 -16.46
N TYR A 3 -10.29 18.29 -15.57
CA TYR A 3 -10.51 16.85 -15.47
C TYR A 3 -12.01 16.53 -15.47
N GLN A 4 -12.32 15.26 -15.75
CA GLN A 4 -13.66 14.69 -15.76
C GLN A 4 -13.73 13.46 -14.86
N ILE A 5 -14.86 13.27 -14.18
CA ILE A 5 -15.19 12.03 -13.47
C ILE A 5 -16.40 11.36 -14.12
N LEU A 6 -16.17 10.15 -14.63
CA LEU A 6 -17.18 9.35 -15.30
C LEU A 6 -17.55 8.17 -14.39
N ILE A 7 -18.82 8.04 -14.02
CA ILE A 7 -19.34 6.91 -13.23
C ILE A 7 -20.37 6.16 -14.07
N GLY A 8 -20.12 4.88 -14.35
CA GLY A 8 -20.94 4.10 -15.26
C GLY A 8 -21.05 4.72 -16.67
N GLY A 9 -20.04 5.48 -17.09
CA GLY A 9 -20.03 6.23 -18.35
C GLY A 9 -20.76 7.58 -18.33
N VAL A 10 -21.37 7.98 -17.20
CA VAL A 10 -22.03 9.29 -17.04
C VAL A 10 -21.04 10.29 -16.44
N ASP A 11 -20.93 11.47 -17.06
CA ASP A 11 -20.13 12.59 -16.54
C ASP A 11 -20.82 13.21 -15.32
N LEU A 12 -20.19 13.08 -14.15
CA LEU A 12 -20.66 13.60 -12.87
C LEU A 12 -19.72 14.68 -12.32
N THR A 13 -18.94 15.31 -13.18
CA THR A 13 -17.94 16.33 -12.80
C THR A 13 -18.56 17.53 -12.10
N SER A 14 -19.74 17.99 -12.54
CA SER A 14 -20.48 19.07 -11.89
C SER A 14 -21.04 18.70 -10.50
N ASN A 15 -21.13 17.41 -10.21
CA ASN A 15 -21.66 16.88 -8.95
C ASN A 15 -20.53 16.55 -7.97
N LEU A 16 -19.26 16.59 -8.39
CA LEU A 16 -18.13 16.39 -7.50
C LEU A 16 -18.03 17.51 -6.46
N ILE A 17 -17.87 17.13 -5.20
CA ILE A 17 -17.56 18.08 -4.13
C ILE A 17 -16.08 18.46 -4.27
N GLU A 18 -15.83 19.76 -4.45
CA GLU A 18 -14.49 20.31 -4.59
C GLU A 18 -13.58 19.92 -3.41
N GLY A 19 -12.35 19.49 -3.72
CA GLY A 19 -11.34 19.06 -2.75
C GLY A 19 -11.56 17.66 -2.19
N SER A 20 -12.53 16.90 -2.72
CA SER A 20 -12.83 15.55 -2.23
C SER A 20 -12.18 14.44 -3.04
N LEU A 21 -11.76 14.68 -4.28
CA LEU A 21 -11.16 13.70 -5.15
C LEU A 21 -9.69 13.49 -4.77
N THR A 22 -9.34 12.24 -4.47
CA THR A 22 -7.96 11.81 -4.28
C THR A 22 -7.73 10.51 -5.05
N VAL A 23 -6.76 10.51 -5.96
CA VAL A 23 -6.26 9.33 -6.66
C VAL A 23 -4.89 8.99 -6.10
N ASN A 24 -4.67 7.75 -5.68
CA ASN A 24 -3.37 7.26 -5.24
C ASN A 24 -2.88 6.17 -6.20
N LYS A 25 -1.73 6.41 -6.84
CA LYS A 25 -1.00 5.40 -7.60
C LYS A 25 0.28 5.04 -6.89
N ASN A 26 0.59 3.76 -6.80
CA ASN A 26 1.80 3.28 -6.13
C ASN A 26 2.45 2.17 -6.96
N LEU A 27 3.77 2.05 -6.88
CA LEU A 27 4.53 1.01 -7.58
C LEU A 27 4.26 -0.38 -6.99
N ASN A 28 4.21 -0.48 -5.66
CA ASN A 28 4.15 -1.77 -4.95
C ASN A 28 2.81 -2.04 -4.24
N THR A 29 1.85 -1.12 -4.33
CA THR A 29 0.55 -1.27 -3.65
C THR A 29 -0.60 -0.97 -4.60
N LYS A 30 -1.80 -1.39 -4.21
CA LYS A 30 -3.00 -1.23 -5.03
C LYS A 30 -3.29 0.25 -5.26
N ASN A 31 -3.55 0.60 -6.51
CA ASN A 31 -4.08 1.91 -6.87
C ASN A 31 -5.49 2.08 -6.28
N SER A 32 -5.78 3.26 -5.75
CA SER A 32 -7.05 3.57 -5.12
C SER A 32 -7.51 4.97 -5.48
N MET A 33 -8.81 5.21 -5.39
CA MET A 33 -9.40 6.53 -5.50
C MET A 33 -10.52 6.70 -4.48
N SER A 34 -10.70 7.93 -4.01
CA SER A 34 -11.85 8.33 -3.22
C SER A 34 -12.36 9.68 -3.70
N CYS A 35 -13.67 9.89 -3.67
CA CYS A 35 -14.29 11.19 -3.96
C CYS A 35 -15.63 11.31 -3.25
N SER A 36 -16.21 12.52 -3.21
CA SER A 36 -17.58 12.73 -2.74
C SER A 36 -18.43 13.35 -3.84
N ILE A 37 -19.59 12.77 -4.11
CA ILE A 37 -20.56 13.26 -5.09
C ILE A 37 -21.77 13.85 -4.35
N LEU A 38 -22.21 15.03 -4.79
CA LEU A 38 -23.45 15.67 -4.38
C LEU A 38 -24.56 15.28 -5.34
N LYS A 39 -25.55 14.55 -4.84
CA LYS A 39 -26.77 14.20 -5.56
C LYS A 39 -27.93 15.07 -5.07
N ARG A 40 -28.51 15.87 -5.95
CA ARG A 40 -29.67 16.72 -5.73
C ARG A 40 -30.95 15.98 -6.15
N GLU A 41 -32.11 16.60 -5.91
CA GLU A 41 -33.39 15.95 -6.19
C GLU A 41 -33.66 15.84 -7.70
N GLU A 42 -33.19 16.81 -8.47
CA GLU A 42 -33.27 16.87 -9.93
C GLU A 42 -32.28 15.94 -10.65
N ASP A 43 -31.30 15.39 -9.94
CA ASP A 43 -30.25 14.55 -10.52
C ASP A 43 -30.76 13.12 -10.81
N ASN A 44 -30.80 12.76 -12.10
CA ASN A 44 -31.25 11.45 -12.58
C ASN A 44 -30.09 10.45 -12.79
N PHE A 45 -29.27 10.22 -11.76
CA PHE A 45 -28.23 9.17 -11.79
C PHE A 45 -28.30 8.28 -10.55
N SER A 46 -27.80 7.04 -10.65
CA SER A 46 -27.64 6.11 -9.54
C SER A 46 -26.19 5.66 -9.42
N ILE A 47 -25.70 5.64 -8.19
CA ILE A 47 -24.35 5.16 -7.87
C ILE A 47 -24.48 3.89 -7.02
N SER A 48 -23.84 2.81 -7.46
CA SER A 48 -23.86 1.52 -6.76
C SER A 48 -22.48 0.87 -6.74
N PRO A 49 -22.14 0.10 -5.69
CA PRO A 49 -20.97 -0.76 -5.71
C PRO A 49 -20.90 -1.64 -6.97
N GLY A 50 -19.69 -1.85 -7.47
CA GLY A 50 -19.42 -2.59 -8.70
C GLY A 50 -19.48 -1.76 -9.99
N GLN A 51 -20.06 -0.56 -9.98
CA GLN A 51 -20.00 0.34 -11.14
C GLN A 51 -18.57 0.80 -11.42
N GLU A 52 -18.28 0.97 -12.70
CA GLU A 52 -17.01 1.49 -13.18
C GLU A 52 -16.90 2.99 -12.94
N ILE A 53 -15.70 3.43 -12.62
CA ILE A 53 -15.39 4.84 -12.38
C ILE A 53 -14.05 5.18 -13.02
N THR A 54 -14.05 6.26 -13.80
CA THR A 54 -12.89 6.73 -14.54
C THR A 54 -12.65 8.20 -14.23
N VAL A 55 -11.38 8.58 -14.05
CA VAL A 55 -10.95 9.97 -13.96
C VAL A 55 -10.08 10.28 -15.17
N VAL A 56 -10.48 11.27 -15.95
CA VAL A 56 -9.78 11.74 -17.15
C VAL A 56 -9.22 13.12 -16.87
N ASN A 57 -7.94 13.37 -17.15
CA ASN A 57 -7.32 14.69 -17.04
C ASN A 57 -6.65 15.03 -18.37
N ASP A 58 -7.02 16.15 -18.98
CA ASP A 58 -6.50 16.57 -20.29
C ASP A 58 -6.61 15.49 -21.38
N GLY A 59 -7.68 14.69 -21.33
CA GLY A 59 -7.93 13.58 -22.27
C GLY A 59 -7.20 12.27 -21.94
N GLU A 60 -6.28 12.23 -20.97
CA GLU A 60 -5.65 10.99 -20.51
C GLU A 60 -6.43 10.40 -19.33
N ILE A 61 -6.66 9.08 -19.35
CA ILE A 61 -7.22 8.38 -18.19
C ILE A 61 -6.16 8.28 -17.10
N ILE A 62 -6.34 9.03 -16.02
CA ILE A 62 -5.44 8.97 -14.86
C ILE A 62 -5.89 7.95 -13.82
N TYR A 63 -7.15 7.52 -13.81
CA TYR A 63 -7.62 6.44 -12.93
C TYR A 63 -8.78 5.68 -13.56
N GLY A 64 -8.78 4.36 -13.39
CA GLY A 64 -9.86 3.46 -13.76
C GLY A 64 -10.00 2.39 -12.68
N GLY A 65 -11.23 2.08 -12.30
CA GLY A 65 -11.51 1.09 -11.27
C GLY A 65 -12.99 0.84 -11.08
N LEU A 66 -13.32 0.14 -9.99
CA LEU A 66 -14.69 -0.14 -9.61
C LEU A 66 -15.00 0.42 -8.24
N ILE A 67 -16.22 0.91 -8.06
CA ILE A 67 -16.74 1.40 -6.79
C ILE A 67 -16.83 0.22 -5.82
N GLN A 68 -16.14 0.32 -4.69
CA GLN A 68 -16.21 -0.65 -3.62
C GLN A 68 -17.29 -0.29 -2.61
N LYS A 69 -17.37 0.99 -2.23
CA LYS A 69 -18.37 1.53 -1.30
C LYS A 69 -18.90 2.87 -1.81
N ALA A 70 -20.18 3.10 -1.57
CA ALA A 70 -20.87 4.35 -1.88
C ALA A 70 -21.97 4.64 -0.84
N PRO A 71 -21.64 4.81 0.47
CA PRO A 71 -22.62 5.24 1.47
C PRO A 71 -23.30 6.55 1.05
N HIS A 72 -24.62 6.59 1.22
CA HIS A 72 -25.46 7.74 0.98
C HIS A 72 -25.80 8.42 2.31
N LYS A 73 -25.44 9.69 2.45
CA LYS A 73 -25.77 10.51 3.63
C LYS A 73 -26.63 11.70 3.23
N ARG A 74 -27.82 11.83 3.79
CA ARG A 74 -28.64 13.03 3.62
C ARG A 74 -27.98 14.20 4.35
N ILE A 75 -27.79 15.33 3.67
CA ILE A 75 -27.14 16.52 4.24
C ILE A 75 -28.05 17.75 4.32
N SER A 76 -29.20 17.72 3.64
CA SER A 76 -30.19 18.79 3.69
C SER A 76 -31.12 18.67 4.90
N LYS A 77 -31.53 19.83 5.45
CA LYS A 77 -32.63 19.94 6.43
C LYS A 77 -33.98 20.07 5.70
N GLY A 78 -35.07 19.63 6.33
CA GLY A 78 -36.44 19.82 5.81
C GLY A 78 -36.81 18.88 4.66
N ASN A 79 -37.47 19.42 3.61
CA ASN A 79 -37.98 18.63 2.48
C ASN A 79 -36.99 18.42 1.33
N SER A 80 -35.87 19.15 1.30
CA SER A 80 -34.84 18.95 0.28
C SER A 80 -34.24 17.54 0.38
N LYS A 81 -34.05 16.85 -0.76
CA LYS A 81 -33.50 15.49 -0.85
C LYS A 81 -32.05 15.46 -1.34
N THR A 82 -31.20 16.33 -0.81
CA THR A 82 -29.78 16.34 -1.16
C THR A 82 -29.02 15.26 -0.39
N LEU A 83 -28.31 14.41 -1.15
CA LEU A 83 -27.45 13.34 -0.65
C LEU A 83 -25.98 13.66 -0.94
N LYS A 84 -25.11 13.43 0.05
CA LYS A 84 -23.67 13.25 -0.14
C LYS A 84 -23.39 11.77 -0.30
N ILE A 85 -22.68 11.40 -1.36
CA ILE A 85 -22.27 10.02 -1.65
C ILE A 85 -20.75 9.96 -1.52
N GLU A 86 -20.25 9.23 -0.53
CA GLU A 86 -18.80 9.08 -0.32
C GLU A 86 -18.33 7.82 -1.03
N ILE A 87 -17.51 7.98 -2.06
CA ILE A 87 -17.10 6.89 -2.94
C ILE A 87 -15.69 6.46 -2.57
N SER A 88 -15.49 5.15 -2.40
CA SER A 88 -14.18 4.53 -2.33
C SER A 88 -14.06 3.43 -3.37
N THR A 89 -12.94 3.38 -4.07
CA THR A 89 -12.74 2.50 -5.22
C THR A 89 -11.55 1.59 -5.02
N MET A 90 -11.51 0.53 -5.82
CA MET A 90 -10.32 -0.28 -6.03
C MET A 90 -10.02 -0.32 -7.53
N ALA A 91 -8.75 -0.47 -7.91
CA ALA A 91 -8.37 -0.65 -9.30
C ALA A 91 -8.86 -1.99 -9.88
N TYR A 92 -8.69 -2.19 -11.19
CA TYR A 92 -9.27 -3.34 -11.91
C TYR A 92 -8.71 -4.70 -11.49
N GLU A 93 -7.57 -4.77 -10.79
CA GLU A 93 -6.99 -6.03 -10.31
C GLU A 93 -7.97 -6.82 -9.43
N GLN A 94 -8.92 -6.14 -8.76
CA GLN A 94 -9.95 -6.81 -7.97
C GLN A 94 -10.86 -7.74 -8.79
N ILE A 95 -11.00 -7.51 -10.11
CA ILE A 95 -11.81 -8.33 -11.01
C ILE A 95 -11.28 -9.77 -11.02
N THR A 96 -9.95 -9.94 -10.98
CA THR A 96 -9.30 -11.26 -10.93
C THR A 96 -9.62 -12.02 -9.63
N GLY A 97 -10.06 -11.33 -8.58
CA GLY A 97 -10.47 -11.95 -7.31
C GLY A 97 -11.89 -12.50 -7.30
N ARG A 98 -12.72 -12.19 -8.31
CA ARG A 98 -14.15 -12.56 -8.33
C ARG A 98 -14.43 -14.01 -8.67
N ARG A 99 -13.53 -14.63 -9.44
CA ARG A 99 -13.69 -15.99 -9.95
C ARG A 99 -12.67 -16.90 -9.28
N THR A 100 -13.13 -18.07 -8.87
CA THR A 100 -12.29 -19.19 -8.48
C THR A 100 -12.28 -20.22 -9.59
N VAL A 101 -11.13 -20.85 -9.80
CA VAL A 101 -10.94 -21.87 -10.82
C VAL A 101 -10.27 -23.10 -10.22
N ALA A 102 -10.47 -24.22 -10.88
CA ALA A 102 -9.71 -25.44 -10.66
C ALA A 102 -9.02 -25.81 -11.97
N GLY A 103 -7.79 -26.31 -11.87
CA GLY A 103 -7.00 -26.63 -13.06
C GLY A 103 -5.69 -27.28 -12.69
N THR A 104 -5.15 -28.01 -13.66
CA THR A 104 -3.81 -28.59 -13.59
C THR A 104 -3.08 -28.23 -14.88
N TRP A 105 -1.91 -27.65 -14.75
CA TRP A 105 -1.01 -27.30 -15.85
C TRP A 105 0.29 -28.05 -15.66
N GLU A 106 0.77 -28.69 -16.71
CA GLU A 106 2.01 -29.47 -16.69
C GLU A 106 2.92 -29.00 -17.82
N ASN A 107 4.23 -28.90 -17.54
CA ASN A 107 5.25 -28.42 -18.46
C ASN A 107 4.84 -27.15 -19.22
N THR A 108 4.24 -26.19 -18.51
CA THR A 108 3.64 -24.98 -19.10
C THR A 108 4.31 -23.72 -18.54
N TYR A 109 4.63 -22.76 -19.40
CA TYR A 109 5.16 -21.47 -18.97
C TYR A 109 4.12 -20.64 -18.20
N ALA A 110 4.53 -19.95 -17.14
CA ALA A 110 3.66 -19.12 -16.30
C ALA A 110 2.81 -18.13 -17.11
N GLY A 111 3.43 -17.42 -18.07
CA GLY A 111 2.75 -16.48 -18.96
C GLY A 111 1.67 -17.13 -19.82
N VAL A 112 1.87 -18.38 -20.26
CA VAL A 112 0.86 -19.13 -21.03
C VAL A 112 -0.35 -19.45 -20.14
N ILE A 113 -0.13 -19.79 -18.87
CA ILE A 113 -1.21 -20.01 -17.90
C ILE A 113 -2.00 -18.70 -17.68
N VAL A 114 -1.30 -17.58 -17.44
CA VAL A 114 -1.94 -16.26 -17.24
C VAL A 114 -2.73 -15.82 -18.47
N GLN A 115 -2.19 -16.02 -19.67
CA GLN A 115 -2.88 -15.72 -20.93
C GLN A 115 -4.14 -16.57 -21.08
N SER A 116 -4.07 -17.87 -20.78
CA SER A 116 -5.23 -18.77 -20.81
C SER A 116 -6.32 -18.34 -19.82
N LEU A 117 -5.95 -17.97 -18.59
CA LEU A 117 -6.89 -17.50 -17.58
C LEU A 117 -7.57 -16.20 -18.01
N THR A 118 -6.79 -15.29 -18.61
CA THR A 118 -7.28 -14.00 -19.11
C THR A 118 -8.29 -14.21 -20.24
N GLN A 119 -7.94 -15.00 -21.25
CA GLN A 119 -8.79 -15.24 -22.41
C GLN A 119 -10.05 -16.04 -22.07
N THR A 120 -9.96 -17.00 -21.15
CA THR A 120 -11.10 -17.88 -20.80
C THR A 120 -12.09 -17.22 -19.85
N TRP A 121 -11.59 -16.51 -18.83
CA TRP A 121 -12.44 -16.06 -17.71
C TRP A 121 -12.49 -14.55 -17.54
N LEU A 122 -11.39 -13.83 -17.76
CA LEU A 122 -11.34 -12.39 -17.51
C LEU A 122 -11.83 -11.57 -18.71
N SER A 123 -11.79 -12.12 -19.92
CA SER A 123 -12.33 -11.51 -21.14
C SER A 123 -13.83 -11.22 -21.03
N THR A 124 -14.59 -12.06 -20.32
CA THR A 124 -16.03 -11.82 -20.06
C THR A 124 -16.28 -10.63 -19.14
N GLU A 125 -15.27 -10.20 -18.39
CA GLU A 125 -15.30 -9.00 -17.54
C GLU A 125 -14.68 -7.77 -18.25
N GLY A 126 -14.34 -7.92 -19.54
CA GLY A 126 -13.71 -6.86 -20.34
C GLY A 126 -12.20 -6.70 -20.13
N ILE A 127 -11.54 -7.63 -19.42
CA ILE A 127 -10.08 -7.63 -19.29
C ILE A 127 -9.47 -8.33 -20.51
N THR A 128 -8.56 -7.64 -21.19
CA THR A 128 -7.86 -8.15 -22.38
C THR A 128 -6.39 -8.44 -22.06
N VAL A 129 -5.72 -9.16 -22.96
CA VAL A 129 -4.29 -9.47 -22.83
C VAL A 129 -3.48 -8.22 -23.19
N GLY A 130 -2.64 -7.77 -22.26
CA GLY A 130 -1.59 -6.79 -22.51
C GLY A 130 -0.28 -7.48 -22.89
N GLU A 131 0.83 -7.00 -22.34
CA GLU A 131 2.13 -7.66 -22.51
C GLU A 131 2.31 -8.71 -21.42
N ILE A 132 2.45 -9.96 -21.85
CA ILE A 132 2.65 -11.13 -20.98
C ILE A 132 3.95 -11.81 -21.40
N ASP A 133 4.98 -11.69 -20.57
CA ASP A 133 6.22 -12.43 -20.72
C ASP A 133 6.01 -13.90 -20.36
N SER A 134 6.81 -14.80 -20.92
CA SER A 134 6.65 -16.24 -20.70
C SER A 134 6.82 -16.65 -19.23
N GLY A 135 7.70 -16.00 -18.48
CA GLY A 135 8.01 -16.38 -17.09
C GLY A 135 8.69 -17.74 -16.98
N VAL A 136 8.64 -18.32 -15.78
CA VAL A 136 9.26 -19.62 -15.48
C VAL A 136 8.46 -20.78 -16.11
N LEU A 137 9.15 -21.87 -16.47
CA LEU A 137 8.51 -23.13 -16.88
C LEU A 137 8.00 -23.87 -15.64
N ILE A 138 6.72 -24.19 -15.60
CA ILE A 138 6.07 -24.89 -14.49
C ILE A 138 5.92 -26.37 -14.85
N GLU A 139 6.64 -27.26 -14.16
CA GLU A 139 6.56 -28.71 -14.39
C GLU A 139 5.16 -29.25 -14.08
N LYS A 140 4.57 -28.83 -12.95
CA LYS A 140 3.20 -29.15 -12.56
C LYS A 140 2.65 -28.07 -11.63
N TYR A 141 1.47 -27.55 -11.90
CA TYR A 141 0.77 -26.62 -11.00
C TYR A 141 -0.70 -26.99 -10.97
N SER A 142 -1.17 -27.37 -9.79
CA SER A 142 -2.52 -27.87 -9.59
C SER A 142 -3.21 -27.06 -8.51
N VAL A 143 -4.36 -26.51 -8.83
CA VAL A 143 -5.14 -25.69 -7.90
C VAL A 143 -6.58 -26.15 -7.85
N LYS A 144 -7.18 -26.07 -6.66
CA LYS A 144 -8.59 -26.37 -6.42
C LYS A 144 -9.24 -25.14 -5.80
N ALA A 145 -10.25 -24.58 -6.47
CA ALA A 145 -11.03 -23.43 -6.01
C ALA A 145 -10.18 -22.20 -5.63
N LYS A 146 -9.05 -21.97 -6.32
CA LYS A 146 -8.19 -20.80 -6.08
C LYS A 146 -8.67 -19.62 -6.93
N SER A 147 -8.64 -18.41 -6.38
CA SER A 147 -9.00 -17.22 -7.15
C SER A 147 -8.02 -17.02 -8.31
N ILE A 148 -8.49 -16.48 -9.44
CA ILE A 148 -7.59 -16.16 -10.56
C ILE A 148 -6.48 -15.21 -10.09
N LYS A 149 -6.82 -14.24 -9.23
CA LYS A 149 -5.84 -13.39 -8.54
C LYS A 149 -4.74 -14.23 -7.88
N GLY A 150 -5.13 -15.17 -7.02
CA GLY A 150 -4.17 -15.97 -6.27
C GLY A 150 -3.29 -16.83 -7.19
N ILE A 151 -3.82 -17.29 -8.32
CA ILE A 151 -3.02 -18.01 -9.31
C ILE A 151 -2.00 -17.08 -9.97
N ILE A 152 -2.40 -15.89 -10.40
CA ILE A 152 -1.48 -14.94 -11.03
C ILE A 152 -0.43 -14.45 -10.01
N ASP A 153 -0.82 -14.25 -8.75
CA ASP A 153 0.12 -13.92 -7.66
C ASP A 153 1.19 -15.01 -7.49
N ASP A 154 0.79 -16.29 -7.39
CA ASP A 154 1.75 -17.40 -7.31
C ASP A 154 2.69 -17.45 -8.51
N LEU A 155 2.15 -17.28 -9.72
CA LEU A 155 2.91 -17.34 -10.97
C LEU A 155 3.87 -16.15 -11.12
N ALA A 156 3.45 -14.96 -10.66
CA ALA A 156 4.27 -13.77 -10.66
C ALA A 156 5.42 -13.90 -9.66
N GLU A 157 5.13 -14.35 -8.44
CA GLU A 157 6.13 -14.68 -7.43
C GLU A 157 7.12 -15.72 -7.96
N ALA A 158 6.61 -16.78 -8.59
CA ALA A 158 7.41 -17.83 -9.21
C ALA A 158 8.28 -17.36 -10.38
N SER A 159 7.91 -16.28 -11.06
CA SER A 159 8.65 -15.77 -12.20
C SER A 159 9.55 -14.59 -11.84
N GLY A 160 9.47 -14.06 -10.61
CA GLY A 160 10.05 -12.77 -10.24
C GLY A 160 9.42 -11.59 -11.00
N PHE A 161 8.16 -11.76 -11.43
CA PHE A 161 7.43 -10.79 -12.24
C PHE A 161 6.53 -9.92 -11.38
N GLN A 162 6.06 -8.83 -11.97
CA GLN A 162 4.90 -8.10 -11.47
C GLN A 162 3.76 -8.19 -12.46
N TRP A 163 2.55 -8.01 -11.95
CA TRP A 163 1.36 -7.96 -12.78
C TRP A 163 0.44 -6.84 -12.33
N TRP A 164 -0.25 -6.24 -13.29
CA TRP A 164 -1.21 -5.17 -13.05
C TRP A 164 -2.25 -5.15 -14.17
N ILE A 165 -3.34 -4.43 -13.95
CA ILE A 165 -4.32 -4.16 -15.01
C ILE A 165 -4.29 -2.66 -15.29
N SER A 166 -3.93 -2.30 -16.52
CA SER A 166 -3.91 -0.90 -16.96
C SER A 166 -5.31 -0.29 -17.01
N MET A 167 -5.36 1.02 -17.17
CA MET A 167 -6.62 1.78 -17.22
C MET A 167 -7.48 1.42 -18.45
N ASP A 168 -6.87 0.90 -19.52
CA ASP A 168 -7.58 0.34 -20.70
C ASP A 168 -7.91 -1.16 -20.54
N LYS A 169 -7.91 -1.67 -19.30
CA LYS A 169 -8.26 -3.05 -18.95
C LYS A 169 -7.38 -4.11 -19.65
N LYS A 170 -6.10 -3.81 -19.86
CA LYS A 170 -5.12 -4.81 -20.32
C LYS A 170 -4.35 -5.37 -19.13
N LEU A 171 -4.26 -6.70 -19.06
CA LEU A 171 -3.47 -7.39 -18.06
C LEU A 171 -2.01 -7.48 -18.52
N TYR A 172 -1.11 -6.96 -17.71
CA TYR A 172 0.34 -7.08 -17.89
C TYR A 172 0.89 -8.09 -16.91
N PHE A 173 1.85 -8.90 -17.36
CA PHE A 173 2.54 -9.91 -16.54
C PHE A 173 3.98 -10.02 -17.05
N LYS A 174 4.91 -9.26 -16.44
CA LYS A 174 6.28 -9.14 -16.93
C LYS A 174 7.25 -8.72 -15.84
N VAL A 175 8.56 -8.83 -16.12
CA VAL A 175 9.55 -8.23 -15.22
C VAL A 175 9.50 -6.71 -15.37
N ILE A 176 9.64 -5.99 -14.25
CA ILE A 176 9.90 -4.55 -14.29
C ILE A 176 11.40 -4.35 -14.55
N ASN A 177 11.83 -4.64 -15.77
CA ASN A 177 13.25 -4.61 -16.16
C ASN A 177 13.70 -3.27 -16.76
N SER A 178 12.77 -2.41 -17.12
CA SER A 178 13.07 -1.06 -17.59
C SER A 178 12.08 -0.13 -16.92
N ALA A 179 12.53 0.53 -15.86
CA ALA A 179 11.84 1.71 -15.40
C ALA A 179 11.84 2.70 -16.58
N GLU A 180 10.64 3.04 -17.05
CA GLU A 180 10.44 3.93 -18.18
C GLU A 180 11.02 5.30 -17.82
N GLU A 181 11.77 5.94 -18.71
CA GLU A 181 12.24 7.31 -18.46
C GLU A 181 11.03 8.23 -18.29
N CYS A 182 11.00 8.98 -17.18
CA CYS A 182 9.98 9.97 -16.93
C CYS A 182 10.12 11.07 -17.99
N PRO A 183 9.01 11.57 -18.58
CA PRO A 183 9.09 12.66 -19.53
C PRO A 183 9.59 13.98 -18.91
N TYR A 184 9.66 14.07 -17.58
CA TYR A 184 10.01 15.27 -16.84
C TYR A 184 11.17 15.02 -15.88
N ASN A 185 12.35 15.51 -16.25
CA ASN A 185 13.52 15.56 -15.38
C ASN A 185 13.61 16.95 -14.71
N ILE A 186 14.23 17.02 -13.53
CA ILE A 186 14.27 18.24 -12.71
C ILE A 186 15.71 18.76 -12.64
N GLY A 187 15.92 20.03 -12.98
CA GLY A 187 17.22 20.68 -12.81
C GLY A 187 17.56 21.68 -13.92
N PRO A 188 18.71 22.38 -13.83
CA PRO A 188 19.05 23.51 -14.70
C PRO A 188 19.23 23.12 -16.18
N GLY A 189 19.48 21.84 -16.48
CA GLY A 189 19.58 21.32 -17.85
C GLY A 189 18.26 20.83 -18.45
N TYR A 190 17.15 20.94 -17.71
CA TYR A 190 15.87 20.34 -18.10
C TYR A 190 14.80 21.42 -18.33
N SER A 191 13.87 21.17 -19.25
CA SER A 191 12.81 22.12 -19.62
C SER A 191 11.63 22.13 -18.64
N PHE A 192 11.52 21.12 -17.77
CA PHE A 192 10.42 21.00 -16.83
C PHE A 192 10.67 21.86 -15.59
N THR A 193 9.82 22.87 -15.39
CA THR A 193 9.93 23.84 -14.30
C THR A 193 8.69 23.92 -13.41
N ASP A 194 7.63 23.17 -13.72
CA ASP A 194 6.38 23.15 -12.92
C ASP A 194 6.50 22.20 -11.75
N TYR A 195 7.32 22.56 -10.76
CA TYR A 195 7.44 21.85 -9.49
C TYR A 195 7.55 22.82 -8.31
N ASP A 196 6.94 22.45 -7.19
CA ASP A 196 7.02 23.19 -5.93
C ASP A 196 7.17 22.24 -4.73
N ASP A 197 7.47 22.79 -3.56
CA ASP A 197 7.56 22.07 -2.28
C ASP A 197 8.46 20.82 -2.35
N VAL A 198 9.66 21.01 -2.89
CA VAL A 198 10.65 19.95 -3.02
C VAL A 198 11.23 19.63 -1.64
N SER A 199 11.22 18.35 -1.30
CA SER A 199 11.78 17.81 -0.07
C SER A 199 12.65 16.61 -0.40
N LEU A 200 13.82 16.55 0.24
CA LEU A 200 14.72 15.42 0.22
C LEU A 200 14.87 14.91 1.65
N ASP A 201 14.33 13.73 1.92
CA ASP A 201 14.40 13.07 3.21
C ASP A 201 15.35 11.87 3.13
N ASN A 202 16.23 11.74 4.13
CA ASN A 202 17.15 10.62 4.21
C ASN A 202 16.76 9.74 5.39
N ASP A 203 16.14 8.60 5.10
CA ASP A 203 15.65 7.68 6.11
C ASP A 203 16.58 6.46 6.25
N LEU A 204 17.34 6.44 7.34
CA LEU A 204 18.22 5.31 7.67
C LEU A 204 17.45 4.10 8.21
N SER A 205 16.16 4.20 8.54
CA SER A 205 15.38 3.09 9.12
C SER A 205 15.26 1.89 8.18
N ARG A 206 15.38 2.14 6.86
CA ARG A 206 15.34 1.11 5.81
C ARG A 206 16.67 0.87 5.14
N TYR A 207 17.69 1.62 5.53
CA TYR A 207 19.01 1.55 4.94
C TYR A 207 19.78 0.33 5.48
N ALA A 208 20.46 -0.38 4.59
CA ALA A 208 21.41 -1.41 4.98
C ALA A 208 22.55 -1.48 3.95
N ASN A 209 23.78 -1.50 4.46
CA ASN A 209 24.98 -1.80 3.68
C ASN A 209 25.59 -3.15 4.05
N LYS A 210 24.90 -3.91 4.91
CA LYS A 210 25.23 -5.30 5.23
C LYS A 210 23.96 -6.10 5.44
N VAL A 211 23.85 -7.25 4.79
CA VAL A 211 22.67 -8.11 4.83
C VAL A 211 23.09 -9.54 5.11
N PHE A 212 22.41 -10.17 6.06
CA PHE A 212 22.46 -11.62 6.30
C PHE A 212 21.12 -12.25 5.93
N VAL A 213 21.15 -13.38 5.25
CA VAL A 213 19.97 -14.20 4.94
C VAL A 213 20.15 -15.56 5.58
N LEU A 214 19.19 -15.95 6.42
CA LEU A 214 19.14 -17.22 7.12
C LEU A 214 18.04 -18.09 6.53
N GLY A 215 18.45 -19.15 5.84
CA GLY A 215 17.59 -20.14 5.22
C GLY A 215 17.09 -21.23 6.17
N LYS A 216 16.59 -22.31 5.58
CA LYS A 216 16.17 -23.53 6.28
C LYS A 216 17.34 -24.19 7.01
N GLU A 217 17.04 -24.84 8.12
CA GLU A 217 17.98 -25.76 8.76
C GLU A 217 17.93 -27.15 8.09
N ILE A 218 19.10 -27.65 7.69
CA ILE A 218 19.29 -28.95 7.04
C ILE A 218 20.39 -29.67 7.81
N ASN A 219 20.07 -30.83 8.41
CA ASN A 219 21.01 -31.64 9.19
C ASN A 219 21.71 -30.87 10.33
N GLY A 220 21.00 -29.98 11.03
CA GLY A 220 21.56 -29.17 12.13
C GLY A 220 22.41 -27.98 11.68
N GLN A 221 22.57 -27.76 10.38
CA GLN A 221 23.23 -26.58 9.83
C GLN A 221 22.20 -25.66 9.18
N ARG A 222 22.27 -24.38 9.51
CA ARG A 222 21.41 -23.38 8.90
C ARG A 222 22.01 -22.89 7.58
N VAL A 223 21.21 -22.91 6.53
CA VAL A 223 21.55 -22.28 5.26
C VAL A 223 21.77 -20.78 5.50
N MET A 224 22.84 -20.20 4.96
CA MET A 224 23.19 -18.80 5.18
C MET A 224 23.83 -18.16 3.94
N GLY A 225 23.52 -16.89 3.72
CA GLY A 225 24.19 -16.01 2.75
C GLY A 225 24.40 -14.62 3.35
N ALA A 226 25.41 -13.90 2.88
CA ALA A 226 25.74 -12.56 3.36
C ALA A 226 26.26 -11.65 2.23
N ALA A 227 25.81 -10.40 2.21
CA ALA A 227 26.28 -9.40 1.26
C ALA A 227 26.57 -8.09 1.98
N GLU A 228 27.60 -7.38 1.55
CA GLU A 228 27.95 -6.05 2.06
C GLU A 228 28.47 -5.13 0.96
N ASP A 229 28.30 -3.82 1.17
CA ASP A 229 28.84 -2.78 0.30
C ASP A 229 29.92 -2.02 1.07
N GLN A 230 31.17 -2.38 0.81
CA GLN A 230 32.33 -1.83 1.51
C GLN A 230 32.51 -0.33 1.26
N VAL A 231 32.19 0.16 0.05
CA VAL A 231 32.33 1.58 -0.30
C VAL A 231 31.32 2.40 0.50
N GLU A 232 30.08 1.94 0.58
CA GLU A 232 29.07 2.64 1.35
C GLU A 232 29.31 2.50 2.86
N ILE A 233 29.85 1.39 3.36
CA ILE A 233 30.32 1.26 4.76
C ILE A 233 31.37 2.33 5.08
N GLU A 234 32.38 2.50 4.21
CA GLU A 234 33.45 3.48 4.41
C GLU A 234 32.92 4.92 4.37
N LYS A 235 32.02 5.22 3.42
CA LYS A 235 31.33 6.50 3.34
C LYS A 235 30.54 6.78 4.61
N MET A 236 29.75 5.82 5.08
CA MET A 236 28.97 5.98 6.31
C MET A 236 29.84 6.03 7.55
N ALA A 237 31.00 5.36 7.58
CA ALA A 237 31.92 5.43 8.72
C ALA A 237 32.52 6.84 8.88
N SER A 238 32.71 7.57 7.78
CA SER A 238 33.14 8.98 7.83
C SER A 238 32.11 9.92 8.49
N LEU A 239 30.83 9.53 8.47
CA LEU A 239 29.72 10.29 9.04
C LEU A 239 29.28 9.76 10.42
N TYR A 240 29.30 8.44 10.61
CA TYR A 240 28.66 7.73 11.71
C TYR A 240 29.46 6.50 12.17
N GLY A 241 30.46 6.69 13.02
CA GLY A 241 31.10 5.61 13.78
C GLY A 241 31.61 4.46 12.90
N SER A 242 31.09 3.24 13.10
CA SER A 242 31.51 2.06 12.33
C SER A 242 31.06 2.07 10.87
N GLY A 243 30.07 2.90 10.52
CA GLY A 243 29.45 2.92 9.20
C GLY A 243 28.62 1.68 8.85
N VAL A 244 28.52 0.68 9.73
CA VAL A 244 27.84 -0.59 9.44
C VAL A 244 26.37 -0.52 9.85
N TYR A 245 25.49 -0.71 8.88
CA TYR A 245 24.04 -0.83 9.04
C TYR A 245 23.62 -2.21 8.55
N GLY A 246 23.53 -3.14 9.50
CA GLY A 246 23.27 -4.55 9.25
C GLY A 246 21.80 -4.93 9.42
N ILE A 247 21.28 -5.76 8.51
CA ILE A 247 19.99 -6.43 8.67
C ILE A 247 20.11 -7.94 8.52
N THR A 248 19.20 -8.67 9.18
CA THR A 248 19.08 -10.13 9.06
C THR A 248 17.69 -10.48 8.59
N VAL A 249 17.58 -11.30 7.54
CA VAL A 249 16.32 -11.80 6.99
C VAL A 249 16.26 -13.31 7.14
N ILE A 250 15.15 -13.83 7.68
CA ILE A 250 14.93 -15.26 7.85
C ILE A 250 13.94 -15.72 6.78
N ASN A 251 14.32 -16.71 5.97
CA ASN A 251 13.46 -17.32 4.96
C ASN A 251 13.66 -18.84 4.91
N ASN A 252 12.77 -19.58 5.58
CA ASN A 252 12.86 -21.05 5.69
C ASN A 252 12.55 -21.80 4.37
N ASN A 253 12.19 -21.09 3.29
CA ASN A 253 12.01 -21.70 1.97
C ASN A 253 13.35 -21.83 1.22
N ILE A 254 14.36 -21.04 1.60
CA ILE A 254 15.70 -21.09 1.01
C ILE A 254 16.41 -22.34 1.52
N THR A 255 16.86 -23.19 0.59
CA THR A 255 17.43 -24.51 0.94
C THR A 255 18.90 -24.67 0.57
N SER A 256 19.52 -23.67 -0.06
CA SER A 256 20.94 -23.68 -0.38
C SER A 256 21.64 -22.37 -0.03
N ASN A 257 22.94 -22.45 0.31
CA ASN A 257 23.75 -21.25 0.61
C ASN A 257 23.90 -20.34 -0.62
N SER A 258 23.96 -20.91 -1.82
CA SER A 258 24.02 -20.14 -3.06
C SER A 258 22.77 -19.28 -3.24
N GLU A 259 21.60 -19.86 -3.02
CA GLU A 259 20.32 -19.14 -3.06
C GLU A 259 20.25 -18.05 -1.99
N ALA A 260 20.66 -18.37 -0.74
CA ALA A 260 20.73 -17.37 0.33
C ALA A 260 21.66 -16.20 0.00
N GLN A 261 22.79 -16.47 -0.65
CA GLN A 261 23.76 -15.46 -1.08
C GLN A 261 23.17 -14.52 -2.14
N ILE A 262 22.49 -15.08 -3.15
CA ILE A 262 21.81 -14.31 -4.18
C ILE A 262 20.74 -13.40 -3.56
N VAL A 263 19.94 -13.95 -2.64
CA VAL A 263 18.91 -13.18 -1.93
C VAL A 263 19.54 -12.06 -1.09
N ALA A 264 20.66 -12.32 -0.41
CA ALA A 264 21.37 -11.28 0.35
C ALA A 264 21.85 -10.14 -0.54
N GLN A 265 22.42 -10.44 -1.71
CA GLN A 265 22.85 -9.42 -2.69
C GLN A 265 21.68 -8.61 -3.24
N ASN A 266 20.56 -9.26 -3.54
CA ASN A 266 19.36 -8.59 -4.04
C ASN A 266 18.76 -7.65 -2.98
N ILE A 267 18.69 -8.11 -1.71
CA ILE A 267 18.22 -7.27 -0.61
C ILE A 267 19.18 -6.10 -0.38
N LEU A 268 20.49 -6.34 -0.40
CA LEU A 268 21.48 -5.27 -0.25
C LEU A 268 21.25 -4.19 -1.30
N LYS A 269 21.18 -4.56 -2.58
CA LYS A 269 20.89 -3.63 -3.68
C LYS A 269 19.62 -2.82 -3.45
N ALA A 270 18.54 -3.45 -2.96
CA ALA A 270 17.28 -2.77 -2.67
C ALA A 270 17.33 -1.86 -1.42
N LYS A 271 18.29 -2.08 -0.51
CA LYS A 271 18.40 -1.42 0.80
C LYS A 271 19.51 -0.35 0.86
N LEU A 272 20.31 -0.21 -0.18
CA LEU A 272 21.30 0.87 -0.31
C LEU A 272 20.67 2.27 -0.46
N PHE A 273 19.36 2.34 -0.70
CA PHE A 273 18.67 3.60 -0.98
C PHE A 273 18.07 4.25 0.27
N ASN A 274 18.66 5.36 0.69
CA ASN A 274 18.22 6.15 1.84
C ASN A 274 17.48 7.44 1.48
N SER A 275 17.70 7.99 0.28
CA SER A 275 17.07 9.27 -0.09
C SER A 275 15.68 9.08 -0.71
N LYS A 276 14.71 9.79 -0.15
CA LYS A 276 13.36 9.95 -0.64
C LYS A 276 13.16 11.39 -1.10
N LEU A 277 12.87 11.56 -2.38
CA LEU A 277 12.50 12.83 -2.97
C LEU A 277 10.98 12.94 -2.99
N SER A 278 10.43 14.08 -2.56
CA SER A 278 9.05 14.43 -2.86
C SER A 278 8.91 15.85 -3.37
N PHE A 279 7.94 16.08 -4.25
CA PHE A 279 7.60 17.40 -4.77
C PHE A 279 6.15 17.42 -5.22
N LYS A 280 5.62 18.61 -5.51
CA LYS A 280 4.29 18.78 -6.09
C LYS A 280 4.35 19.45 -7.45
N THR A 281 3.36 19.22 -8.29
CA THR A 281 3.28 19.75 -9.66
C THR A 281 1.82 19.85 -10.11
N ASN A 282 1.53 20.73 -11.08
CA ASN A 282 0.23 20.77 -11.76
C ASN A 282 0.25 19.98 -13.08
N THR A 283 1.42 19.50 -13.49
CA THR A 283 1.64 18.78 -14.73
C THR A 283 1.35 17.30 -14.53
N SER A 284 0.50 16.74 -15.40
CA SER A 284 0.18 15.32 -15.45
C SER A 284 1.25 14.53 -16.21
N GLY A 285 1.19 13.20 -16.17
CA GLY A 285 2.07 12.29 -16.93
C GLY A 285 3.07 11.50 -16.09
N PHE A 286 3.25 11.84 -14.81
CA PHE A 286 4.03 11.04 -13.86
C PHE A 286 3.33 9.71 -13.54
N LYS A 287 4.08 8.62 -13.57
CA LYS A 287 3.61 7.26 -13.29
C LYS A 287 4.57 6.55 -12.32
N PRO A 288 4.08 5.79 -11.32
CA PRO A 288 4.95 4.95 -10.52
C PRO A 288 5.75 3.99 -11.39
N GLY A 289 7.01 3.76 -11.02
CA GLY A 289 7.95 2.93 -11.77
C GLY A 289 8.76 3.69 -12.82
N GLN A 290 8.47 4.97 -13.09
CA GLN A 290 9.30 5.78 -13.98
C GLN A 290 10.61 6.22 -13.30
N ILE A 291 11.66 6.39 -14.11
CA ILE A 291 12.94 6.97 -13.70
C ILE A 291 12.89 8.48 -13.87
N ILE A 292 13.20 9.24 -12.82
CA ILE A 292 13.37 10.69 -12.89
C ILE A 292 14.81 11.08 -12.51
N LYS A 293 15.43 11.91 -13.33
CA LYS A 293 16.74 12.50 -13.09
C LYS A 293 16.57 13.87 -12.46
N VAL A 294 17.34 14.11 -11.40
CA VAL A 294 17.18 15.30 -10.55
C VAL A 294 18.54 15.91 -10.25
N GLN A 295 18.68 17.20 -10.52
CA GLN A 295 19.83 18.02 -10.18
C GLN A 295 19.36 19.36 -9.62
N LEU A 296 19.57 19.58 -8.32
CA LEU A 296 19.12 20.77 -7.59
C LEU A 296 20.26 21.29 -6.72
N SER A 297 20.78 22.46 -7.06
CA SER A 297 21.97 23.05 -6.43
C SER A 297 21.81 23.39 -4.94
N GLU A 298 20.57 23.59 -4.50
CA GLU A 298 20.18 23.91 -3.13
C GLU A 298 20.26 22.69 -2.19
N PHE A 299 20.30 21.47 -2.72
CA PHE A 299 20.51 20.24 -1.94
C PHE A 299 21.91 19.70 -2.20
N GLU A 300 22.72 19.54 -1.14
CA GLU A 300 24.11 19.06 -1.26
C GLU A 300 24.22 17.74 -2.05
N GLU A 301 23.31 16.81 -1.79
CA GLU A 301 23.25 15.49 -2.43
C GLU A 301 22.75 15.51 -3.89
N LEU A 302 22.15 16.61 -4.33
CA LEU A 302 21.61 16.78 -5.69
C LEU A 302 22.38 17.83 -6.49
N LYS A 303 23.54 18.29 -6.01
CA LYS A 303 24.43 19.18 -6.79
C LYS A 303 24.85 18.53 -8.11
N THR A 304 25.05 17.22 -8.08
CA THR A 304 25.21 16.38 -9.27
C THR A 304 23.90 15.69 -9.59
N GLU A 305 23.69 15.38 -10.87
CA GLU A 305 22.53 14.60 -11.28
C GLU A 305 22.45 13.27 -10.51
N LYS A 306 21.27 13.03 -9.93
CA LYS A 306 20.95 11.79 -9.22
C LYS A 306 19.66 11.22 -9.80
N THR A 307 19.60 9.90 -9.86
CA THR A 307 18.47 9.18 -10.42
C THR A 307 17.55 8.68 -9.32
N PHE A 308 16.24 8.80 -9.54
CA PHE A 308 15.21 8.31 -8.64
C PHE A 308 14.18 7.47 -9.41
N ILE A 309 13.57 6.49 -8.75
CA ILE A 309 12.39 5.78 -9.24
C ILE A 309 11.14 6.31 -8.54
N ILE A 310 10.10 6.66 -9.30
CA ILE A 310 8.84 7.16 -8.73
C ILE A 310 8.12 6.00 -8.01
N GLU A 311 7.98 6.12 -6.70
CA GLU A 311 7.28 5.11 -5.88
C GLU A 311 5.76 5.35 -5.87
N SER A 312 5.34 6.61 -5.83
CA SER A 312 3.93 6.96 -5.80
C SER A 312 3.63 8.30 -6.43
N VAL A 313 2.41 8.38 -6.98
CA VAL A 313 1.82 9.58 -7.56
C VAL A 313 0.44 9.73 -6.95
N ARG A 314 0.24 10.78 -6.16
CA ARG A 314 -1.08 11.13 -5.62
C ARG A 314 -1.61 12.35 -6.35
N ALA A 315 -2.81 12.27 -6.92
CA ALA A 315 -3.51 13.41 -7.49
C ALA A 315 -4.64 13.82 -6.55
N VAL A 316 -4.77 15.12 -6.26
CA VAL A 316 -5.85 15.69 -5.46
C VAL A 316 -6.49 16.82 -6.24
N ASP A 317 -7.82 16.91 -6.22
CA ASP A 317 -8.47 18.08 -6.80
C ASP A 317 -8.28 19.31 -5.92
N VAL A 318 -7.85 20.40 -6.53
CA VAL A 318 -7.73 21.71 -5.91
C VAL A 318 -8.46 22.68 -6.81
N ARG A 319 -9.69 23.03 -6.42
CA ARG A 319 -10.62 23.81 -7.24
C ARG A 319 -11.03 23.07 -8.51
N THR A 320 -10.57 23.55 -9.66
CA THR A 320 -10.94 23.02 -10.97
C THR A 320 -9.82 22.23 -11.64
N LYS A 321 -8.69 22.03 -10.94
CA LYS A 321 -7.48 21.37 -11.45
C LYS A 321 -7.04 20.26 -10.52
N LEU A 322 -6.21 19.36 -11.03
CA LEU A 322 -5.53 18.38 -10.21
C LEU A 322 -4.14 18.88 -9.82
N LYS A 323 -3.79 18.73 -8.54
CA LYS A 323 -2.43 18.87 -8.04
C LYS A 323 -1.85 17.49 -7.78
N PHE A 324 -0.68 17.24 -8.33
CA PHE A 324 0.03 15.96 -8.20
C PHE A 324 1.11 16.08 -7.13
N PHE A 325 1.26 15.02 -6.34
CA PHE A 325 2.24 14.86 -5.28
C PHE A 325 3.06 13.63 -5.65
N ILE A 326 4.33 13.85 -5.96
CA ILE A 326 5.24 12.82 -6.44
C ILE A 326 6.14 12.41 -5.29
N SER A 327 6.31 11.11 -5.09
CA SER A 327 7.30 10.54 -4.17
C SER A 327 8.17 9.58 -4.95
N ALA A 328 9.48 9.77 -4.87
CA ALA A 328 10.47 8.96 -5.56
C ALA A 328 11.59 8.54 -4.59
N ARG A 329 12.23 7.41 -4.86
CA ARG A 329 13.37 6.90 -4.08
C ARG A 329 14.61 6.87 -4.94
N SER A 330 15.76 7.23 -4.39
CA SER A 330 17.03 7.16 -5.14
C SER A 330 17.24 5.76 -5.68
N PHE A 331 17.80 5.66 -6.89
CA PHE A 331 18.10 4.40 -7.55
C PHE A 331 19.46 4.48 -8.27
N THR A 332 20.24 3.41 -8.27
CA THR A 332 21.52 3.32 -9.00
C THR A 332 21.35 2.46 -10.25
N SER A 333 21.48 3.09 -11.43
CA SER A 333 21.26 2.46 -12.73
C SER A 333 22.23 1.31 -13.05
N GLU A 334 23.36 1.20 -12.34
CA GLU A 334 24.27 0.05 -12.46
C GLU A 334 23.63 -1.28 -12.03
N THR A 335 22.52 -1.22 -11.30
CA THR A 335 21.66 -2.38 -11.06
C THR A 335 20.68 -2.58 -12.21
N THR A 336 21.19 -2.79 -13.43
CA THR A 336 20.42 -3.59 -14.40
C THR A 336 20.03 -4.87 -13.65
N TYR A 337 18.74 -5.17 -13.56
CA TYR A 337 18.24 -6.49 -13.18
C TYR A 337 18.74 -7.46 -14.27
N GLY A 338 20.01 -7.83 -14.17
CA GLY A 338 20.68 -8.68 -15.13
C GLY A 338 19.92 -9.99 -15.19
N GLU A 339 19.72 -10.49 -16.41
CA GLU A 339 19.20 -11.81 -16.74
C GLU A 339 19.55 -12.87 -15.67
N GLN A 340 18.68 -13.06 -14.67
CA GLN A 340 18.90 -14.06 -13.63
C GLN A 340 18.47 -15.42 -14.17
N LYS A 341 19.42 -16.08 -14.84
CA LYS A 341 19.24 -17.33 -15.56
C LYS A 341 19.02 -18.58 -14.68
N ASP A 342 18.99 -18.45 -13.36
CA ASP A 342 19.14 -19.59 -12.43
C ASP A 342 18.09 -19.69 -11.32
N TRP A 343 16.97 -18.95 -11.42
CA TRP A 343 15.88 -19.05 -10.44
C TRP A 343 15.08 -20.37 -10.57
N THR A 344 15.22 -21.06 -11.69
CA THR A 344 14.52 -22.29 -12.06
C THR A 344 14.76 -23.44 -11.06
N ASP A 345 15.94 -23.51 -10.43
CA ASP A 345 16.32 -24.62 -9.55
C ASP A 345 15.89 -24.42 -8.10
N ALA A 346 15.76 -23.18 -7.62
CA ALA A 346 15.14 -22.87 -6.33
C ALA A 346 13.64 -23.21 -6.32
N PHE A 347 12.97 -22.99 -7.46
CA PHE A 347 11.53 -23.16 -7.59
C PHE A 347 11.07 -24.63 -7.72
N LYS A 348 11.88 -25.52 -8.35
CA LYS A 348 11.60 -26.98 -8.39
C LYS A 348 11.39 -27.59 -7.01
N ASN A 349 12.00 -27.01 -5.97
CA ASN A 349 11.86 -27.47 -4.59
C ASN A 349 10.61 -26.93 -3.88
N PHE A 350 9.98 -25.87 -4.40
CA PHE A 350 8.79 -25.23 -3.81
C PHE A 350 7.48 -25.86 -4.28
N VAL A 351 7.39 -26.20 -5.57
CA VAL A 351 6.16 -26.73 -6.20
C VAL A 351 5.84 -28.17 -5.77
N ASN A 352 6.82 -28.92 -5.27
CA ASN A 352 6.69 -30.34 -4.94
C ASN A 352 6.15 -30.63 -3.53
N LYS A 353 5.31 -29.77 -2.93
CA LYS A 353 4.68 -30.06 -1.63
C LYS A 353 3.16 -30.11 -1.72
N ASP A 354 2.66 -31.35 -1.76
CA ASP A 354 1.25 -31.68 -1.55
C ASP A 354 0.79 -31.30 -0.12
N ASP A 355 -0.49 -30.88 -0.05
CA ASP A 355 -1.28 -30.62 1.14
C ASP A 355 -1.55 -31.92 1.93
N GLU A 356 -0.75 -32.22 2.95
CA GLU A 356 -1.19 -33.09 4.05
C GLU A 356 -0.88 -32.45 5.41
N ASN A 357 -1.95 -32.25 6.19
CA ASN A 357 -2.04 -31.86 7.60
C ASN A 357 -2.33 -30.38 7.92
N LYS A 358 -3.62 -30.09 8.14
CA LYS A 358 -4.06 -29.07 9.11
C LYS A 358 -4.92 -29.75 10.17
N GLY A 359 -4.43 -29.78 11.41
CA GLY A 359 -5.20 -30.12 12.60
C GLY A 359 -5.60 -28.84 13.35
N ASP A 360 -6.84 -28.82 13.82
CA ASP A 360 -7.47 -27.70 14.52
C ASP A 360 -6.82 -27.40 15.88
N ASN A 361 -6.57 -26.12 16.16
CA ASN A 361 -6.23 -25.63 17.51
C ASN A 361 -7.15 -24.46 17.85
N TYR A 362 -7.93 -24.61 18.93
CA TYR A 362 -8.71 -23.54 19.56
C TYR A 362 -7.85 -22.71 20.51
N ILE A 363 -8.20 -21.44 20.70
CA ILE A 363 -7.55 -20.49 21.62
C ILE A 363 -8.61 -19.94 22.59
N ASP A 364 -8.37 -20.06 23.89
CA ASP A 364 -9.07 -19.33 24.95
C ASP A 364 -8.47 -17.92 25.12
N LEU A 365 -9.33 -16.91 25.24
CA LEU A 365 -8.95 -15.52 25.54
C LEU A 365 -9.31 -15.19 26.98
N ASN A 366 -8.31 -14.82 27.79
CA ASN A 366 -8.50 -14.27 29.13
C ASN A 366 -8.13 -12.78 29.14
N PHE A 367 -9.01 -11.94 29.69
CA PHE A 367 -8.76 -10.52 29.92
C PHE A 367 -8.67 -10.24 31.42
N ASN A 368 -7.61 -9.54 31.84
CA ASN A 368 -7.53 -8.90 33.17
C ASN A 368 -7.30 -7.41 32.95
N ALA A 369 -8.18 -6.57 33.51
CA ALA A 369 -8.00 -5.13 33.56
C ALA A 369 -7.80 -4.69 35.01
N GLU A 370 -6.68 -4.03 35.31
CA GLU A 370 -6.50 -3.31 36.57
C GLU A 370 -6.76 -1.82 36.34
N PHE A 371 -7.63 -1.24 37.17
CA PHE A 371 -8.00 0.18 37.10
C PHE A 371 -7.01 1.04 37.90
N LEU A 372 -6.33 1.98 37.25
CA LEU A 372 -5.60 3.05 37.93
C LEU A 372 -6.45 4.33 37.92
N ARG A 373 -6.91 4.76 39.10
CA ARG A 373 -7.55 6.08 39.28
C ARG A 373 -6.48 7.15 39.52
N ALA A 374 -6.50 8.21 38.72
CA ALA A 374 -5.78 9.44 39.05
C ALA A 374 -6.54 10.19 40.18
N PRO A 375 -5.85 10.80 41.16
CA PRO A 375 -6.50 11.38 42.33
C PRO A 375 -7.30 12.67 42.05
N TYR A 376 -7.05 13.37 40.93
CA TYR A 376 -7.78 14.59 40.55
C TYR A 376 -7.79 14.76 39.02
N GLY A 377 -8.83 14.29 38.34
CA GLY A 377 -9.02 14.45 36.89
C GLY A 377 -10.39 13.89 36.42
N PRO A 378 -10.86 14.25 35.22
CA PRO A 378 -12.13 13.76 34.69
C PRO A 378 -12.15 12.23 34.65
N ALA A 379 -13.28 11.63 35.03
CA ALA A 379 -13.50 10.21 34.85
C ALA A 379 -13.67 9.94 33.36
N ILE A 380 -12.71 9.24 32.75
CA ILE A 380 -12.88 8.66 31.42
C ILE A 380 -13.38 7.25 31.66
N GLU A 381 -14.68 7.02 31.45
CA GLU A 381 -15.23 5.68 31.45
C GLU A 381 -15.01 5.03 30.09
N PHE A 382 -14.47 3.82 30.10
CA PHE A 382 -14.32 2.99 28.92
C PHE A 382 -15.32 1.85 29.04
N GLU A 383 -16.34 1.84 28.20
CA GLU A 383 -17.28 0.72 28.09
C GLU A 383 -16.81 -0.19 26.95
N PHE A 384 -16.58 -1.46 27.26
CA PHE A 384 -16.25 -2.49 26.28
C PHE A 384 -17.52 -3.28 25.98
N GLU A 385 -18.09 -3.08 24.79
CA GLU A 385 -19.18 -3.92 24.31
C GLU A 385 -18.63 -5.24 23.75
N GLU A 386 -19.34 -6.32 24.06
CA GLU A 386 -19.03 -7.74 23.84
C GLU A 386 -18.28 -8.07 22.53
N VAL A 387 -17.16 -8.80 22.64
CA VAL A 387 -16.46 -9.38 21.48
C VAL A 387 -17.17 -10.67 21.08
N SER A 388 -18.09 -10.60 20.13
CA SER A 388 -18.72 -11.81 19.56
C SER A 388 -17.91 -12.33 18.36
N ALA A 389 -17.32 -13.51 18.52
CA ALA A 389 -16.83 -14.30 17.39
C ALA A 389 -18.00 -15.09 16.79
N GLY A 390 -18.69 -14.51 15.81
CA GLY A 390 -19.77 -15.19 15.10
C GLY A 390 -19.27 -16.42 14.32
N SER A 391 -19.85 -17.59 14.58
CA SER A 391 -19.57 -18.83 13.85
C SER A 391 -20.22 -18.83 12.47
N SER A 392 -19.62 -18.16 11.50
CA SER A 392 -19.93 -18.39 10.09
C SER A 392 -18.71 -18.15 9.21
N GLY A 393 -17.94 -19.22 8.93
CA GLY A 393 -17.14 -19.48 7.70
C GLY A 393 -16.25 -18.40 7.05
N TYR A 394 -16.17 -17.18 7.58
CA TYR A 394 -15.51 -16.03 6.97
C TYR A 394 -14.58 -15.41 8.00
N ALA A 395 -13.28 -15.54 7.76
CA ALA A 395 -12.25 -14.87 8.54
C ALA A 395 -12.26 -13.37 8.20
N PHE A 396 -13.12 -12.60 8.87
CA PHE A 396 -12.91 -11.17 9.00
C PHE A 396 -11.80 -10.95 10.05
N PRO A 397 -10.89 -9.98 9.85
CA PRO A 397 -9.98 -9.60 10.92
C PRO A 397 -10.81 -9.11 12.11
N PRO A 398 -10.44 -9.44 13.35
CA PRO A 398 -11.11 -8.91 14.53
C PRO A 398 -11.08 -7.38 14.49
N SER A 399 -12.26 -6.75 14.56
CA SER A 399 -12.39 -5.30 14.70
C SER A 399 -12.51 -4.94 16.17
N VAL A 400 -11.63 -4.07 16.66
CA VAL A 400 -11.76 -3.45 17.98
C VAL A 400 -12.37 -2.07 17.76
N SER A 401 -13.56 -1.84 18.32
CA SER A 401 -14.20 -0.53 18.37
C SER A 401 -13.88 0.12 19.71
N VAL A 402 -13.39 1.35 19.71
CA VAL A 402 -13.16 2.14 20.92
C VAL A 402 -14.11 3.33 20.90
N GLY A 403 -15.08 3.35 21.81
CA GLY A 403 -15.90 4.53 22.08
C GLY A 403 -15.17 5.48 23.01
N LEU A 404 -15.12 6.77 22.66
CA LEU A 404 -14.68 7.83 23.57
C LEU A 404 -15.87 8.73 23.84
N GLN A 405 -16.33 8.77 25.10
CA GLN A 405 -17.31 9.75 25.54
C GLN A 405 -16.56 10.84 26.33
N TYR A 406 -16.57 12.06 25.79
CA TYR A 406 -16.06 13.24 26.49
C TYR A 406 -17.25 14.01 27.03
N ASP A 407 -17.35 14.09 28.35
CA ASP A 407 -18.34 14.95 29.02
C ASP A 407 -17.63 16.26 29.43
N PRO A 408 -17.85 17.38 28.72
CA PRO A 408 -17.30 18.65 29.14
C PRO A 408 -17.93 19.03 30.49
N LEU A 409 -17.09 19.19 31.53
CA LEU A 409 -17.56 19.73 32.81
C LEU A 409 -18.26 21.07 32.58
N ILE A 410 -19.57 21.10 32.80
CA ILE A 410 -20.34 22.34 32.86
C ILE A 410 -19.84 23.06 34.13
N PRO A 411 -19.26 24.28 34.04
CA PRO A 411 -18.89 25.02 35.23
C PRO A 411 -20.12 25.22 36.12
N HIS A 412 -19.94 25.17 37.44
CA HIS A 412 -21.03 25.28 38.43
C HIS A 412 -21.89 26.55 38.32
N ASP A 413 -21.46 27.54 37.53
CA ASP A 413 -22.17 28.80 37.29
C ASP A 413 -23.13 28.76 36.07
N GLY A 414 -23.20 27.65 35.32
CA GLY A 414 -24.09 27.51 34.17
C GLY A 414 -23.69 28.34 32.95
N SER A 415 -22.49 28.93 32.93
CA SER A 415 -21.96 29.59 31.74
C SER A 415 -21.46 28.53 30.74
N LEU A 416 -21.97 28.55 29.51
CA LEU A 416 -21.45 27.69 28.44
C LEU A 416 -20.02 28.16 28.12
N PRO A 417 -18.98 27.31 28.29
CA PRO A 417 -17.65 27.72 27.93
C PRO A 417 -17.54 27.83 26.40
N TYR A 418 -16.64 28.70 25.97
CA TYR A 418 -16.22 28.97 24.59
C TYR A 418 -16.28 27.73 23.67
N ASN A 419 -16.61 27.95 22.39
CA ASN A 419 -16.61 26.92 21.33
C ASN A 419 -15.20 26.31 21.16
N TYR A 420 -14.85 25.31 21.95
CA TYR A 420 -13.65 24.51 21.74
C TYR A 420 -13.95 23.45 20.67
N SER A 421 -13.32 23.59 19.51
CA SER A 421 -13.31 22.55 18.47
C SER A 421 -12.15 21.59 18.73
N ILE A 422 -12.26 20.74 19.75
CA ILE A 422 -11.26 19.70 20.01
C ILE A 422 -11.77 18.36 19.47
N THR A 423 -10.96 17.70 18.64
CA THR A 423 -11.24 16.37 18.11
C THR A 423 -10.20 15.38 18.64
N PRO A 424 -10.61 14.29 19.31
CA PRO A 424 -9.67 13.23 19.67
C PRO A 424 -9.26 12.44 18.41
N PHE A 425 -7.97 12.18 18.28
CA PHE A 425 -7.39 11.29 17.29
C PHE A 425 -6.74 10.11 18.02
N VAL A 426 -7.23 8.90 17.77
CA VAL A 426 -6.69 7.69 18.41
C VAL A 426 -5.71 7.01 17.46
N SER A 427 -4.46 6.88 17.90
CA SER A 427 -3.47 6.06 17.23
C SER A 427 -3.31 4.72 17.96
N LEU A 428 -3.34 3.64 17.20
CA LEU A 428 -3.14 2.30 17.74
C LEU A 428 -1.65 2.01 17.86
N VAL A 429 -1.19 1.57 19.03
CA VAL A 429 0.22 1.21 19.24
C VAL A 429 0.37 -0.29 19.05
N SER A 430 0.94 -0.69 17.91
CA SER A 430 1.20 -2.10 17.59
C SER A 430 2.68 -2.31 17.26
N HIS A 431 3.14 -3.55 17.43
CA HIS A 431 4.42 -4.02 16.90
C HIS A 431 4.26 -5.45 16.40
N GLU A 432 4.99 -5.82 15.35
CA GLU A 432 4.95 -7.16 14.78
C GLU A 432 6.22 -7.91 15.14
N VAL A 433 6.08 -9.14 15.65
CA VAL A 433 7.20 -10.05 15.90
C VAL A 433 6.84 -11.41 15.32
N SER A 434 7.63 -11.89 14.36
CA SER A 434 7.47 -13.23 13.75
C SER A 434 6.08 -13.48 13.15
N GLY A 435 5.48 -12.48 12.49
CA GLY A 435 4.15 -12.60 11.88
C GLY A 435 2.97 -12.47 12.86
N ILE A 436 3.26 -12.22 14.14
CA ILE A 436 2.26 -11.98 15.18
C ILE A 436 2.21 -10.47 15.46
N LEU A 437 1.02 -9.89 15.32
CA LEU A 437 0.79 -8.48 15.61
C LEU A 437 0.39 -8.32 17.08
N TYR A 438 1.22 -7.62 17.84
CA TYR A 438 1.01 -7.34 19.26
C TYR A 438 0.50 -5.92 19.43
N TYR A 439 -0.71 -5.80 19.99
CA TYR A 439 -1.27 -4.52 20.38
C TYR A 439 -0.87 -4.20 21.82
N ARG A 440 -0.16 -3.09 22.02
CA ARG A 440 0.26 -2.63 23.36
C ARG A 440 -0.75 -1.69 24.02
N GLY A 441 -1.61 -1.07 23.21
CA GLY A 441 -2.61 -0.11 23.67
C GLY A 441 -2.92 0.90 22.57
N PHE A 442 -3.55 2.00 22.97
CA PHE A 442 -3.83 3.13 22.10
C PHE A 442 -3.34 4.42 22.75
N LYS A 443 -2.97 5.38 21.91
CA LYS A 443 -2.59 6.73 22.31
C LYS A 443 -3.62 7.70 21.74
N VAL A 444 -4.23 8.49 22.61
CA VAL A 444 -5.16 9.55 22.21
C VAL A 444 -4.38 10.85 22.07
N HIS A 445 -4.50 11.49 20.91
CA HIS A 445 -3.99 12.82 20.62
C HIS A 445 -5.17 13.77 20.53
N TRP A 446 -5.06 14.96 21.10
CA TRP A 446 -6.12 15.97 21.01
C TRP A 446 -5.72 17.01 19.98
N ILE A 447 -6.57 17.24 18.97
CA ILE A 447 -6.31 18.18 17.87
C ILE A 447 -7.39 19.26 17.90
N GLY A 448 -7.01 20.53 17.99
CA GLY A 448 -7.95 21.66 18.00
C GLY A 448 -7.31 22.96 18.47
N ASP A 449 -8.05 24.05 18.31
CA ASP A 449 -7.66 25.36 18.86
C ASP A 449 -7.84 25.34 20.39
N ASN A 450 -6.83 25.82 21.12
CA ASN A 450 -6.82 25.93 22.59
C ASN A 450 -6.96 24.60 23.36
N VAL A 451 -6.26 23.52 22.95
CA VAL A 451 -6.13 22.33 23.80
C VAL A 451 -5.43 22.72 25.11
N PRO A 452 -6.08 22.60 26.28
CA PRO A 452 -5.47 22.99 27.54
C PRO A 452 -4.21 22.17 27.83
N GLU A 453 -3.13 22.82 28.27
CA GLU A 453 -1.88 22.13 28.67
C GLU A 453 -2.11 21.10 29.78
N SER A 454 -3.21 21.22 30.53
CA SER A 454 -3.62 20.31 31.60
C SER A 454 -4.28 19.01 31.12
N ILE A 455 -4.50 18.79 29.82
CA ILE A 455 -5.00 17.50 29.30
C ILE A 455 -3.80 16.57 29.08
N PRO A 456 -3.53 15.59 29.96
CA PRO A 456 -2.43 14.67 29.76
C PRO A 456 -2.67 13.81 28.51
N ASN A 457 -1.61 13.58 27.73
CA ASN A 457 -1.56 12.45 26.81
C ASN A 457 -1.80 11.18 27.62
N THR A 458 -3.01 10.65 27.59
CA THR A 458 -3.39 9.50 28.41
C THR A 458 -2.99 8.23 27.66
N TYR A 459 -2.17 7.40 28.29
CA TYR A 459 -1.76 6.11 27.77
C TYR A 459 -2.60 5.04 28.45
N VAL A 460 -3.40 4.31 27.68
CA VAL A 460 -4.15 3.16 28.19
C VAL A 460 -3.49 1.90 27.66
N SER A 461 -2.92 1.10 28.56
CA SER A 461 -2.38 -0.20 28.22
C SER A 461 -3.50 -1.22 28.14
N ALA A 462 -3.69 -1.81 26.97
CA ALA A 462 -4.51 -3.00 26.76
C ALA A 462 -3.67 -3.98 25.94
N ILE A 463 -3.47 -5.19 26.47
CA ILE A 463 -2.73 -6.24 25.76
C ILE A 463 -3.76 -7.13 25.08
N ALA A 464 -3.76 -7.12 23.74
CA ALA A 464 -4.51 -8.08 22.93
C ALA A 464 -3.52 -8.84 22.05
N MET A 465 -3.59 -10.17 22.10
CA MET A 465 -2.73 -11.06 21.33
C MET A 465 -3.56 -11.66 20.20
N ILE A 466 -3.24 -11.33 18.95
CA ILE A 466 -3.96 -11.84 17.77
C ILE A 466 -2.95 -12.62 16.93
N ARG A 467 -3.10 -13.95 16.92
CA ARG A 467 -2.30 -14.85 16.09
C ARG A 467 -2.98 -14.95 14.72
N LYS A 468 -2.23 -14.67 13.65
CA LYS A 468 -2.69 -14.88 12.27
C LYS A 468 -2.84 -16.36 11.95
#